data_AF-A0A522D4L8-F1
#
_entry.id   AF-A0A522D4L8-F1
#
_cell.length_a   1.000
_cell.length_b   1.000
_cell.length_c   1.000
_cell.angle_alpha   90.00
_cell.angle_beta   90.00
_cell.angle_gamma   90.00
#
_symmetry.space_group_name_H-M   'P 1'
#
loop_
_entity.id
_entity.type
_entity.pdbx_description
1 polymer ?
#
loop_
_entity_poly.entity_id
_entity_poly.type
_entity_poly.pdbx_seq_one_letter_code
_entity_poly.pdbx_strand_id
1 'polypeptide(L)'
;MRNRFRRLAITMIAAALAFTACGGSGDGSSGGSDAECVAEDKADLAITYAGGDSAASVTQHIAFALTGASGTTISWLSDTTAVIANNGTVTRPSYTNGDEEVIVTATIAKGNARDTKVFTLTVIKAPATEAECVAEDKANLSITYAGNDSASSVIRNITVPGTGASGTTIGWLSNNTAVVANNGTVTRPSFESSDAEVILTATITRGSAHDTKTFILTVKKLSNVKLASIVVSKGRLQPVFDASVTDYLDAPVPFSDNTNPAYDDLQSAGIKATVADANAVMTINGTVVPSGDEYEMNNLKVGKNNAVITITVPGDIITETYTIEVYRAIPVFKTGQTSTDAGISWPSPRFTDNGDGTVMDKMTGLMWIKNANAIKTLYPDFDHQPDTGWGDGKVTWAKALEFIGKINDGTYNCGATTAYTDWRMPNVREMRTLLLYIQDFSSITAVYTNAATLRDDWYFTSTTDPTNTGHTMITNFYQSSIYIGKKVDPNSTLNYVWPVRSAP
;
A
#
# COMPACT_ATOMS: atom_id res chain seq x y z
N MET A 1 -35.09 -34.86 20.21
CA MET A 1 -35.98 -35.81 20.93
C MET A 1 -37.34 -35.83 20.25
N ARG A 2 -37.93 -37.04 20.12
CA ARG A 2 -39.19 -37.43 19.43
C ARG A 2 -39.12 -37.64 17.91
N ASN A 3 -38.88 -38.89 17.51
CA ASN A 3 -39.68 -39.64 16.53
C ASN A 3 -39.11 -41.09 16.47
N ARG A 4 -39.76 -42.03 17.17
CA ARG A 4 -40.78 -42.97 16.67
C ARG A 4 -40.21 -44.03 15.72
N PHE A 5 -39.98 -45.19 16.33
CA PHE A 5 -39.97 -46.54 15.75
C PHE A 5 -40.84 -46.68 14.50
N ARG A 6 -40.23 -47.15 13.40
CA ARG A 6 -40.92 -47.97 12.41
C ARG A 6 -40.18 -49.30 12.29
N ARG A 7 -40.87 -50.34 12.76
CA ARG A 7 -40.58 -51.75 12.52
C ARG A 7 -40.50 -51.97 11.01
N LEU A 8 -39.36 -52.43 10.51
CA LEU A 8 -39.27 -53.02 9.18
C LEU A 8 -39.32 -54.53 9.36
N ALA A 9 -40.40 -55.10 8.83
CA ALA A 9 -40.65 -56.53 8.79
C ALA A 9 -39.54 -57.20 7.97
N ILE A 10 -38.82 -58.12 8.60
CA ILE A 10 -37.96 -59.07 7.90
C ILE A 10 -38.89 -60.13 7.34
N THR A 11 -39.07 -60.10 6.02
CA THR A 11 -39.73 -61.13 5.24
C THR A 11 -38.92 -62.42 5.40
N MET A 12 -39.41 -63.36 6.21
CA MET A 12 -38.96 -64.75 6.19
C MET A 12 -39.30 -65.33 4.81
N ILE A 13 -38.31 -65.40 3.93
CA ILE A 13 -38.32 -66.38 2.85
C ILE A 13 -37.73 -67.65 3.45
N ALA A 14 -38.62 -68.57 3.84
CA ALA A 14 -38.27 -69.93 4.14
C ALA A 14 -37.87 -70.63 2.83
N ALA A 15 -36.58 -70.59 2.49
CA ALA A 15 -36.00 -71.60 1.62
C ALA A 15 -35.74 -72.82 2.50
N ALA A 16 -36.51 -73.88 2.28
CA ALA A 16 -36.31 -75.16 2.93
C ALA A 16 -34.93 -75.71 2.53
N LEU A 17 -33.92 -75.54 3.40
CA LEU A 17 -32.70 -76.33 3.33
C LEU A 17 -33.04 -77.74 3.79
N ALA A 18 -33.00 -78.69 2.84
CA ALA A 18 -32.94 -80.10 3.17
C ALA A 18 -31.58 -80.38 3.82
N PHE A 19 -31.56 -80.46 5.16
CA PHE A 19 -30.41 -80.95 5.91
C PHE A 19 -30.25 -82.44 5.60
N THR A 20 -29.41 -82.78 4.61
CA THR A 20 -28.94 -84.15 4.43
C THR A 20 -27.75 -84.34 5.36
N ALA A 21 -28.02 -84.80 6.58
CA ALA A 21 -26.98 -85.09 7.55
C ALA A 21 -26.04 -86.18 7.01
N CYS A 22 -24.76 -85.84 6.84
CA CYS A 22 -23.74 -86.81 6.51
C CYS A 22 -23.41 -87.65 7.75
N GLY A 23 -24.07 -88.80 7.91
CA GLY A 23 -23.79 -89.76 8.97
C GLY A 23 -23.93 -91.20 8.49
N GLY A 24 -22.78 -91.82 8.22
CA GLY A 24 -22.46 -93.25 8.35
C GLY A 24 -23.48 -94.34 8.00
N SER A 25 -23.07 -95.15 7.01
CA SER A 25 -23.26 -96.61 6.85
C SER A 25 -24.67 -97.17 6.62
N GLY A 26 -24.83 -97.81 5.45
CA GLY A 26 -25.71 -98.96 5.24
C GLY A 26 -26.98 -98.70 4.44
N ASP A 27 -26.91 -99.04 3.14
CA ASP A 27 -28.02 -99.35 2.23
C ASP A 27 -28.84 -98.19 1.61
N GLY A 28 -28.74 -98.08 0.29
CA GLY A 28 -29.79 -97.61 -0.63
C GLY A 28 -30.39 -96.20 -0.49
N SER A 29 -29.77 -95.23 -1.18
CA SER A 29 -30.36 -93.97 -1.70
C SER A 29 -30.43 -92.75 -0.75
N SER A 30 -29.54 -91.80 -1.04
CA SER A 30 -29.52 -90.34 -0.71
C SER A 30 -28.69 -89.83 0.48
N GLY A 31 -27.50 -90.40 0.72
CA GLY A 31 -26.40 -89.71 1.43
C GLY A 31 -25.35 -89.22 0.43
N GLY A 32 -25.04 -87.93 0.43
CA GLY A 32 -24.08 -87.32 -0.52
C GLY A 32 -22.65 -87.90 -0.38
N SER A 33 -21.97 -88.08 -1.49
CA SER A 33 -20.56 -88.49 -1.59
C SER A 33 -19.62 -87.44 -0.98
N ASP A 34 -18.40 -87.85 -0.59
CA ASP A 34 -17.37 -86.93 -0.07
C ASP A 34 -17.11 -85.74 -1.02
N ALA A 35 -17.19 -85.96 -2.34
CA ALA A 35 -17.05 -84.91 -3.35
C ALA A 35 -18.23 -83.93 -3.37
N GLU A 36 -19.46 -84.41 -3.16
CA GLU A 36 -20.65 -83.56 -3.06
C GLU A 36 -20.60 -82.70 -1.78
N CYS A 37 -20.15 -83.25 -0.65
CA CYS A 37 -19.96 -82.47 0.58
C CYS A 37 -18.89 -81.36 0.42
N VAL A 38 -17.78 -81.66 -0.28
CA VAL A 38 -16.73 -80.66 -0.57
C VAL A 38 -17.25 -79.56 -1.49
N ALA A 39 -18.04 -79.91 -2.50
CA ALA A 39 -18.62 -78.94 -3.44
C ALA A 39 -19.67 -78.02 -2.77
N GLU A 40 -20.53 -78.58 -1.91
CA GLU A 40 -21.53 -77.84 -1.14
C GLU A 40 -20.86 -76.88 -0.15
N ASP A 41 -19.94 -77.37 0.69
CA ASP A 41 -19.22 -76.51 1.64
C ASP A 41 -18.37 -75.46 0.91
N LYS A 42 -17.82 -75.76 -0.29
CA LYS A 42 -17.14 -74.76 -1.13
C LYS A 42 -18.10 -73.68 -1.63
N ALA A 43 -19.30 -74.03 -2.06
CA ALA A 43 -20.28 -73.05 -2.52
C ALA A 43 -20.62 -72.06 -1.39
N ASP A 44 -20.84 -72.59 -0.19
CA ASP A 44 -21.25 -71.82 1.00
C ASP A 44 -20.11 -71.13 1.73
N LEU A 45 -18.86 -71.55 1.50
CA LEU A 45 -17.70 -70.96 2.19
C LEU A 45 -17.59 -69.47 1.89
N ALA A 46 -17.80 -68.66 2.92
CA ALA A 46 -17.60 -67.22 2.91
C ALA A 46 -16.70 -66.83 4.09
N ILE A 47 -15.95 -65.75 3.91
CA ILE A 47 -15.19 -65.16 5.02
C ILE A 47 -16.15 -64.28 5.84
N THR A 48 -16.16 -64.50 7.15
CA THR A 48 -16.86 -63.63 8.09
C THR A 48 -15.90 -62.54 8.55
N TYR A 49 -16.20 -61.30 8.20
CA TYR A 49 -15.42 -60.13 8.61
C TYR A 49 -15.89 -59.56 9.94
N ALA A 50 -14.97 -58.92 10.68
CA ALA A 50 -15.33 -58.14 11.85
C ALA A 50 -16.20 -56.92 11.46
N GLY A 51 -16.94 -56.36 12.41
CA GLY A 51 -17.85 -55.24 12.14
C GLY A 51 -17.13 -54.05 11.51
N GLY A 52 -17.59 -53.63 10.32
CA GLY A 52 -17.01 -52.53 9.56
C GLY A 52 -15.99 -52.95 8.48
N ASP A 53 -15.52 -54.19 8.52
CA ASP A 53 -14.58 -54.73 7.53
C ASP A 53 -15.33 -55.39 6.35
N SER A 54 -14.62 -55.50 5.22
CA SER A 54 -15.06 -56.22 4.03
C SER A 54 -13.86 -56.79 3.28
N ALA A 55 -14.09 -57.58 2.24
CA ALA A 55 -13.01 -58.06 1.37
C ALA A 55 -12.13 -56.92 0.81
N ALA A 56 -12.70 -55.72 0.60
CA ALA A 56 -11.98 -54.57 0.07
C ALA A 56 -11.42 -53.64 1.17
N SER A 57 -11.64 -53.94 2.45
CA SER A 57 -11.33 -53.02 3.54
C SER A 57 -11.07 -53.75 4.86
N VAL A 58 -10.09 -54.66 4.88
CA VAL A 58 -9.73 -55.43 6.07
C VAL A 58 -8.84 -54.57 6.98
N THR A 59 -9.25 -54.38 8.23
CA THR A 59 -8.49 -53.66 9.26
C THR A 59 -8.30 -54.46 10.55
N GLN A 60 -9.06 -55.54 10.71
CA GLN A 60 -9.10 -56.40 11.88
C GLN A 60 -8.74 -57.84 11.52
N HIS A 61 -8.46 -58.67 12.52
CA HIS A 61 -8.19 -60.09 12.33
C HIS A 61 -9.41 -60.83 11.76
N ILE A 62 -9.16 -61.81 10.91
CA ILE A 62 -10.19 -62.60 10.24
C ILE A 62 -10.37 -63.93 10.97
N ALA A 63 -11.61 -64.30 11.26
CA ALA A 63 -11.92 -65.62 11.78
C ALA A 63 -12.14 -66.61 10.62
N PHE A 64 -11.10 -67.36 10.27
CA PHE A 64 -11.19 -68.39 9.24
C PHE A 64 -11.94 -69.63 9.74
N ALA A 65 -12.92 -70.10 8.96
CA ALA A 65 -13.63 -71.34 9.25
C ALA A 65 -12.68 -72.54 9.07
N LEU A 66 -12.62 -73.43 10.06
CA LEU A 66 -11.80 -74.65 10.02
C LEU A 66 -12.59 -75.90 9.65
N THR A 67 -13.92 -75.80 9.62
CA THR A 67 -14.86 -76.89 9.31
C THR A 67 -16.04 -76.38 8.50
N GLY A 68 -16.49 -77.15 7.51
CA GLY A 68 -17.73 -76.89 6.77
C GLY A 68 -18.96 -77.52 7.45
N ALA A 69 -20.16 -77.10 7.04
CA ALA A 69 -21.42 -77.57 7.62
C ALA A 69 -21.66 -79.06 7.33
N SER A 70 -21.14 -79.56 6.20
CA SER A 70 -21.18 -80.97 5.81
C SER A 70 -20.02 -81.78 6.41
N GLY A 71 -19.30 -81.26 7.41
CA GLY A 71 -18.25 -81.97 8.14
C GLY A 71 -16.91 -82.07 7.39
N THR A 72 -16.69 -81.22 6.38
CA THR A 72 -15.38 -81.07 5.73
C THR A 72 -14.39 -80.37 6.66
N THR A 73 -13.10 -80.64 6.47
CA THR A 73 -12.00 -79.87 7.07
C THR A 73 -11.59 -78.75 6.12
N ILE A 74 -11.32 -77.56 6.66
CA ILE A 74 -10.91 -76.40 5.88
C ILE A 74 -9.55 -75.93 6.41
N SER A 75 -8.57 -75.83 5.51
CA SER A 75 -7.24 -75.28 5.80
C SER A 75 -6.97 -74.08 4.91
N TRP A 76 -6.33 -73.05 5.46
CA TRP A 76 -6.12 -71.77 4.77
C TRP A 76 -4.64 -71.55 4.50
N LEU A 77 -4.34 -71.01 3.32
CA LEU A 77 -3.01 -70.61 2.89
C LEU A 77 -3.07 -69.19 2.34
N SER A 78 -2.31 -68.29 2.95
CA SER A 78 -2.10 -66.92 2.46
C SER A 78 -0.86 -66.87 1.57
N ASP A 79 -0.93 -66.10 0.48
CA ASP A 79 0.24 -65.79 -0.35
C ASP A 79 1.20 -64.80 0.33
N THR A 80 0.71 -64.01 1.29
CA THR A 80 1.45 -62.95 2.00
C THR A 80 1.28 -63.10 3.50
N THR A 81 1.95 -64.08 4.09
CA THR A 81 1.82 -64.44 5.51
C THR A 81 2.28 -63.37 6.49
N ALA A 82 3.04 -62.37 6.03
CA ALA A 82 3.43 -61.20 6.82
C ALA A 82 2.27 -60.21 7.03
N VAL A 83 1.25 -60.22 6.17
CA VAL A 83 0.09 -59.30 6.21
C VAL A 83 -1.16 -60.02 6.69
N ILE A 84 -1.44 -61.22 6.16
CA ILE A 84 -2.47 -62.12 6.68
C ILE A 84 -1.82 -63.48 6.91
N ALA A 85 -1.62 -63.89 8.16
CA ALA A 85 -1.12 -65.22 8.48
C ALA A 85 -2.19 -66.30 8.19
N ASN A 86 -1.77 -67.56 8.03
CA ASN A 86 -2.67 -68.69 7.71
C ASN A 86 -3.75 -68.95 8.77
N ASN A 87 -3.62 -68.39 9.97
CA ASN A 87 -4.60 -68.46 11.06
C ASN A 87 -5.58 -67.26 11.08
N GLY A 88 -5.45 -66.31 10.14
CA GLY A 88 -6.28 -65.11 10.05
C GLY A 88 -5.79 -63.91 10.87
N THR A 89 -4.60 -63.99 11.50
CA THR A 89 -3.97 -62.81 12.12
C THR A 89 -3.57 -61.82 11.02
N VAL A 90 -4.12 -60.62 11.10
CA VAL A 90 -3.86 -59.50 10.18
C VAL A 90 -2.86 -58.52 10.80
N THR A 91 -1.76 -58.26 10.09
CA THR A 91 -0.80 -57.20 10.39
C THR A 91 -0.92 -56.14 9.30
N ARG A 92 -1.38 -54.94 9.67
CA ARG A 92 -1.63 -53.86 8.72
C ARG A 92 -0.30 -53.33 8.15
N PRO A 93 -0.20 -53.07 6.83
CA PRO A 93 0.94 -52.38 6.25
C PRO A 93 1.17 -51.00 6.89
N SER A 94 2.39 -50.47 6.82
CA SER A 94 2.66 -49.09 7.27
C SER A 94 1.90 -48.07 6.42
N TYR A 95 1.69 -46.86 6.95
CA TYR A 95 1.05 -45.77 6.22
C TYR A 95 1.73 -45.47 4.87
N THR A 96 3.06 -45.56 4.84
CA THR A 96 3.89 -45.32 3.65
C THR A 96 3.82 -46.42 2.59
N ASN A 97 3.54 -47.67 2.98
CA ASN A 97 3.49 -48.80 2.06
C ASN A 97 2.17 -48.88 1.27
N GLY A 98 1.15 -48.14 1.69
CA GLY A 98 -0.17 -48.20 1.04
C GLY A 98 -0.99 -49.41 1.47
N ASP A 99 -2.19 -49.52 0.90
CA ASP A 99 -3.04 -50.69 1.09
C ASP A 99 -2.45 -51.87 0.31
N GLU A 100 -2.57 -53.08 0.86
CA GLU A 100 -1.94 -54.27 0.28
C GLU A 100 -3.00 -55.32 -0.04
N GLU A 101 -2.92 -55.89 -1.24
CA GLU A 101 -3.78 -56.98 -1.69
C GLU A 101 -3.15 -58.33 -1.33
N VAL A 102 -3.95 -59.22 -0.74
CA VAL A 102 -3.53 -60.53 -0.25
C VAL A 102 -4.51 -61.59 -0.75
N ILE A 103 -3.98 -62.67 -1.31
CA ILE A 103 -4.79 -63.81 -1.77
C ILE A 103 -4.74 -64.91 -0.72
N VAL A 104 -5.92 -65.28 -0.21
CA VAL A 104 -6.07 -66.42 0.71
C VAL A 104 -6.82 -67.56 0.02
N THR A 105 -6.23 -68.75 0.06
CA THR A 105 -6.76 -69.97 -0.55
C THR A 105 -7.23 -70.92 0.55
N ALA A 106 -8.53 -71.20 0.58
CA ALA A 106 -9.10 -72.26 1.40
C ALA A 106 -9.03 -73.60 0.65
N THR A 107 -8.49 -74.63 1.30
CA THR A 107 -8.54 -76.03 0.85
C THR A 107 -9.58 -76.76 1.69
N ILE A 108 -10.66 -77.19 1.04
CA ILE A 108 -11.78 -77.94 1.63
C ILE A 108 -11.57 -79.42 1.34
N ALA A 109 -11.59 -80.27 2.38
CA ALA A 109 -11.28 -81.69 2.25
C ALA A 109 -12.19 -82.59 3.11
N LYS A 110 -12.58 -83.74 2.56
CA LYS A 110 -13.29 -84.81 3.25
C LYS A 110 -12.93 -86.16 2.62
N GLY A 111 -12.45 -87.11 3.43
CA GLY A 111 -11.88 -88.36 2.91
C GLY A 111 -10.75 -88.09 1.92
N ASN A 112 -10.91 -88.59 0.69
CA ASN A 112 -9.96 -88.35 -0.42
C ASN A 112 -10.35 -87.17 -1.32
N ALA A 113 -11.56 -86.61 -1.17
CA ALA A 113 -12.01 -85.48 -1.98
C ALA A 113 -11.39 -84.17 -1.45
N ARG A 114 -10.93 -83.31 -2.37
CA ARG A 114 -10.37 -81.99 -2.08
C ARG A 114 -10.76 -80.99 -3.16
N ASP A 115 -11.03 -79.76 -2.76
CA ASP A 115 -11.19 -78.62 -3.68
C ASP A 115 -10.70 -77.34 -3.01
N THR A 116 -10.47 -76.29 -3.79
CA THR A 116 -9.99 -74.99 -3.30
C THR A 116 -10.94 -73.85 -3.65
N LYS A 117 -10.98 -72.83 -2.80
CA LYS A 117 -11.65 -71.56 -3.05
C LYS A 117 -10.69 -70.42 -2.71
N VAL A 118 -10.59 -69.46 -3.63
CA VAL A 118 -9.68 -68.32 -3.51
C VAL A 118 -10.47 -67.09 -3.12
N PHE A 119 -9.93 -66.29 -2.22
CA PHE A 119 -10.45 -64.98 -1.82
C PHE A 119 -9.34 -63.95 -1.97
N THR A 120 -9.66 -62.84 -2.61
CA THR A 120 -8.78 -61.67 -2.72
C THR A 120 -9.22 -60.65 -1.68
N LEU A 121 -8.28 -60.23 -0.82
CA LEU A 121 -8.52 -59.34 0.31
C LEU A 121 -7.62 -58.12 0.23
N THR A 122 -8.16 -56.93 0.47
CA THR A 122 -7.38 -55.70 0.58
C THR A 122 -7.25 -55.32 2.05
N VAL A 123 -6.02 -55.36 2.58
CA VAL A 123 -5.71 -54.92 3.94
C VAL A 123 -5.35 -53.44 3.91
N ILE A 124 -6.11 -52.64 4.66
CA ILE A 124 -5.93 -51.19 4.70
C ILE A 124 -4.74 -50.85 5.59
N LYS A 125 -3.86 -49.99 5.07
CA LYS A 125 -2.68 -49.48 5.78
C LYS A 125 -3.02 -48.93 7.16
N ALA A 126 -2.07 -48.99 8.09
CA ALA A 126 -2.17 -48.33 9.38
C ALA A 126 -2.33 -46.79 9.22
N PRO A 127 -3.03 -46.11 10.14
CA PRO A 127 -3.09 -44.64 10.12
C PRO A 127 -1.68 -44.05 10.29
N ALA A 128 -1.44 -42.90 9.69
CA ALA A 128 -0.17 -42.19 9.83
C ALA A 128 0.12 -41.89 11.32
N THR A 129 1.36 -42.15 11.72
CA THR A 129 1.88 -41.76 13.03
C THR A 129 2.04 -40.25 13.13
N GLU A 130 2.08 -39.71 14.35
CA GLU A 130 2.32 -38.28 14.58
C GLU A 130 3.61 -37.81 13.89
N ALA A 131 4.68 -38.62 13.96
CA ALA A 131 5.98 -38.33 13.36
C ALA A 131 5.94 -38.32 11.82
N GLU A 132 5.21 -39.27 11.20
CA GLU A 132 5.02 -39.28 9.74
C GLU A 132 4.27 -38.03 9.27
N CYS A 133 3.26 -37.59 10.03
CA CYS A 133 2.50 -36.38 9.69
C CYS A 133 3.35 -35.11 9.78
N VAL A 134 4.19 -35.00 10.82
CA VAL A 134 5.14 -33.90 10.97
C VAL A 134 6.16 -33.90 9.83
N ALA A 135 6.68 -35.08 9.45
CA ALA A 135 7.64 -35.20 8.35
C ALA A 135 7.02 -34.85 6.98
N GLU A 136 5.80 -35.30 6.72
CA GLU A 136 5.06 -34.99 5.49
C GLU A 136 4.76 -33.48 5.37
N ASP A 137 4.23 -32.87 6.44
CA ASP A 137 3.95 -31.43 6.46
C ASP A 137 5.25 -30.61 6.39
N LYS A 138 6.35 -31.04 7.02
CA LYS A 138 7.68 -30.41 6.88
C LYS A 138 8.19 -30.47 5.44
N ALA A 139 8.05 -31.59 4.76
CA ALA A 139 8.48 -31.73 3.37
C ALA A 139 7.74 -30.72 2.46
N ASN A 140 6.43 -30.59 2.66
CA ASN A 140 5.55 -29.74 1.85
C ASN A 140 5.50 -28.26 2.30
N LEU A 141 6.00 -27.94 3.50
CA LEU A 141 5.97 -26.59 4.05
C LEU A 141 6.72 -25.59 3.15
N SER A 142 6.00 -24.53 2.75
CA SER A 142 6.52 -23.42 1.96
C SER A 142 5.99 -22.08 2.48
N ILE A 143 6.70 -21.00 2.13
CA ILE A 143 6.27 -19.61 2.35
C ILE A 143 5.61 -19.11 1.06
N THR A 144 4.49 -18.41 1.19
CA THR A 144 3.81 -17.76 0.07
C THR A 144 4.26 -16.30 -0.04
N TYR A 145 4.78 -15.92 -1.21
CA TYR A 145 5.24 -14.58 -1.53
C TYR A 145 4.19 -13.81 -2.35
N ALA A 146 4.12 -12.48 -2.16
CA ALA A 146 3.15 -11.65 -2.85
C ALA A 146 3.72 -11.02 -4.14
N GLY A 147 3.00 -11.18 -5.26
CA GLY A 147 3.41 -10.62 -6.55
C GLY A 147 4.67 -11.30 -7.09
N ASN A 148 5.70 -10.51 -7.40
CA ASN A 148 6.97 -11.00 -7.96
C ASN A 148 8.06 -11.21 -6.89
N ASP A 149 7.68 -11.25 -5.61
CA ASP A 149 8.61 -11.48 -4.51
C ASP A 149 9.10 -12.93 -4.48
N SER A 150 10.27 -13.13 -3.89
CA SER A 150 10.86 -14.45 -3.68
C SER A 150 11.73 -14.46 -2.43
N ALA A 151 12.22 -15.63 -2.02
CA ALA A 151 13.12 -15.76 -0.87
C ALA A 151 14.34 -14.83 -0.94
N SER A 152 14.88 -14.55 -2.14
CA SER A 152 16.06 -13.68 -2.34
C SER A 152 15.70 -12.21 -2.59
N SER A 153 14.41 -11.88 -2.67
CA SER A 153 13.94 -10.52 -2.93
C SER A 153 12.54 -10.33 -2.35
N VAL A 154 12.48 -10.07 -1.05
CA VAL A 154 11.24 -9.75 -0.33
C VAL A 154 11.10 -8.24 -0.19
N ILE A 155 10.03 -7.66 -0.73
CA ILE A 155 9.65 -6.24 -0.62
C ILE A 155 8.23 -6.05 -0.08
N ARG A 156 7.45 -7.11 0.06
CA ARG A 156 6.09 -7.12 0.64
C ARG A 156 5.98 -8.13 1.78
N ASN A 157 4.89 -8.04 2.53
CA ASN A 157 4.56 -9.04 3.54
C ASN A 157 4.49 -10.45 2.93
N ILE A 158 4.98 -11.43 3.67
CA ILE A 158 4.89 -12.85 3.31
C ILE A 158 3.71 -13.48 4.05
N THR A 159 3.18 -14.57 3.51
CA THR A 159 2.18 -15.38 4.20
C THR A 159 2.81 -16.69 4.66
N VAL A 160 2.73 -16.94 5.97
CA VAL A 160 3.23 -18.14 6.61
C VAL A 160 2.06 -18.99 7.13
N PRO A 161 1.97 -20.29 6.80
CA PRO A 161 0.85 -21.13 7.24
C PRO A 161 0.94 -21.46 8.74
N GLY A 162 -0.19 -21.43 9.45
CA GLY A 162 -0.28 -21.84 10.86
C GLY A 162 -0.61 -23.31 11.08
N THR A 163 -0.95 -24.05 10.02
CA THR A 163 -1.33 -25.46 10.06
C THR A 163 -0.84 -26.20 8.81
N GLY A 164 -0.49 -27.49 8.97
CA GLY A 164 -0.15 -28.39 7.87
C GLY A 164 -1.36 -29.18 7.35
N ALA A 165 -1.21 -29.81 6.18
CA ALA A 165 -2.28 -30.57 5.53
C ALA A 165 -2.62 -31.85 6.30
N SER A 166 -1.66 -32.41 7.03
CA SER A 166 -1.85 -33.54 7.92
C SER A 166 -2.39 -33.12 9.29
N GLY A 167 -2.78 -31.85 9.48
CA GLY A 167 -3.34 -31.35 10.73
C GLY A 167 -2.31 -31.05 11.81
N THR A 168 -1.03 -30.84 11.45
CA THR A 168 -0.02 -30.30 12.37
C THR A 168 -0.31 -28.83 12.66
N THR A 169 0.13 -28.33 13.82
CA THR A 169 0.23 -26.89 14.09
C THR A 169 1.63 -26.40 13.69
N ILE A 170 1.73 -25.16 13.20
CA ILE A 170 2.99 -24.57 12.76
C ILE A 170 3.20 -23.23 13.46
N GLY A 171 4.22 -23.17 14.32
CA GLY A 171 4.68 -21.94 14.95
C GLY A 171 5.88 -21.36 14.20
N TRP A 172 5.93 -20.04 14.06
CA TRP A 172 7.01 -19.35 13.35
C TRP A 172 7.81 -18.46 14.29
N LEU A 173 9.13 -18.49 14.14
CA LEU A 173 10.07 -17.65 14.87
C LEU A 173 11.07 -17.01 13.91
N SER A 174 11.15 -15.68 13.95
CA SER A 174 12.15 -14.90 13.23
C SER A 174 13.37 -14.64 14.10
N ASN A 175 14.57 -14.73 13.52
CA ASN A 175 15.78 -14.26 14.19
C ASN A 175 15.88 -12.72 14.23
N ASN A 176 15.08 -12.01 13.42
CA ASN A 176 15.07 -10.56 13.34
C ASN A 176 13.64 -10.03 13.15
N THR A 177 12.91 -9.90 14.27
CA THR A 177 11.51 -9.45 14.28
C THR A 177 11.33 -7.99 13.91
N ALA A 178 12.40 -7.18 13.91
CA ALA A 178 12.37 -5.81 13.44
C ALA A 178 12.27 -5.72 11.91
N VAL A 179 12.70 -6.77 11.18
CA VAL A 179 12.67 -6.83 9.71
C VAL A 179 11.56 -7.76 9.22
N VAL A 180 11.41 -8.96 9.79
CA VAL A 180 10.25 -9.84 9.53
C VAL A 180 9.69 -10.33 10.85
N ALA A 181 8.47 -9.92 11.19
CA ALA A 181 7.78 -10.40 12.37
C ALA A 181 7.34 -11.86 12.22
N ASN A 182 7.07 -12.55 13.33
CA ASN A 182 6.70 -13.98 13.34
C ASN A 182 5.42 -14.30 12.55
N ASN A 183 4.57 -13.30 12.28
CA ASN A 183 3.36 -13.43 11.49
C ASN A 183 3.56 -13.18 9.98
N GLY A 184 4.79 -12.88 9.54
CA GLY A 184 5.11 -12.57 8.14
C GLY A 184 5.00 -11.10 7.75
N THR A 185 4.72 -10.18 8.68
CA THR A 185 4.81 -8.74 8.41
C THR A 185 6.26 -8.34 8.17
N VAL A 186 6.53 -7.64 7.06
CA VAL A 186 7.86 -7.23 6.62
C VAL A 186 8.02 -5.72 6.80
N THR A 187 9.11 -5.33 7.45
CA THR A 187 9.59 -3.96 7.56
C THR A 187 10.93 -3.85 6.84
N ARG A 188 10.96 -3.07 5.76
CA ARG A 188 12.16 -2.93 4.93
C ARG A 188 13.19 -1.99 5.58
N PRO A 189 14.49 -2.32 5.53
CA PRO A 189 15.55 -1.42 5.97
C PRO A 189 15.58 -0.10 5.19
N SER A 190 16.17 0.95 5.77
CA SER A 190 16.46 2.21 5.08
C SER A 190 17.32 1.98 3.81
N PHE A 191 17.16 2.83 2.79
CA PHE A 191 17.96 2.78 1.56
C PHE A 191 19.47 3.00 1.82
N GLU A 192 19.83 3.63 2.94
CA GLU A 192 21.21 3.84 3.40
C GLU A 192 21.83 2.58 4.01
N SER A 193 21.00 1.60 4.39
CA SER A 193 21.45 0.30 4.90
C SER A 193 21.75 -0.68 3.75
N SER A 194 22.24 -1.87 4.11
CA SER A 194 22.23 -3.03 3.22
C SER A 194 20.85 -3.70 3.20
N ASP A 195 20.64 -4.59 2.23
CA ASP A 195 19.59 -5.61 2.33
C ASP A 195 19.76 -6.40 3.65
N ALA A 196 18.65 -6.87 4.21
CA ALA A 196 18.64 -7.63 5.46
C ALA A 196 18.37 -9.11 5.20
N GLU A 197 19.23 -9.97 5.74
CA GLU A 197 18.99 -11.41 5.77
C GLU A 197 18.22 -11.78 7.05
N VAL A 198 17.17 -12.58 6.90
CA VAL A 198 16.33 -13.06 7.99
C VAL A 198 16.13 -14.56 7.88
N ILE A 199 16.30 -15.25 9.00
CA ILE A 199 16.06 -16.68 9.12
C ILE A 199 14.74 -16.87 9.86
N LEU A 200 13.75 -17.41 9.16
CA LEU A 200 12.50 -17.86 9.75
C LEU A 200 12.59 -19.35 10.05
N THR A 201 12.31 -19.71 11.30
CA THR A 201 12.23 -21.09 11.76
C THR A 201 10.77 -21.46 11.99
N ALA A 202 10.28 -22.42 11.24
CA ALA A 202 9.00 -23.05 11.46
C ALA A 202 9.17 -24.26 12.39
N THR A 203 8.38 -24.33 13.45
CA THR A 203 8.23 -25.50 14.33
C THR A 203 6.91 -26.17 14.00
N ILE A 204 6.98 -27.38 13.45
CA ILE A 204 5.84 -28.21 13.05
C ILE A 204 5.57 -29.21 14.17
N THR A 205 4.36 -29.23 14.73
CA THR A 205 4.02 -30.05 15.89
C THR A 205 2.72 -30.82 15.68
N ARG A 206 2.69 -32.09 16.09
CA ARG A 206 1.46 -32.89 16.25
C ARG A 206 1.60 -33.81 17.44
N GLY A 207 0.73 -33.62 18.44
CA GLY A 207 0.81 -34.38 19.69
C GLY A 207 2.17 -34.20 20.37
N SER A 208 2.93 -35.28 20.50
CA SER A 208 4.28 -35.27 21.08
C SER A 208 5.41 -35.10 20.04
N ALA A 209 5.13 -35.40 18.78
CA ALA A 209 6.08 -35.27 17.69
C ALA A 209 6.24 -33.80 17.26
N HIS A 210 7.48 -33.39 17.03
CA HIS A 210 7.80 -32.07 16.51
C HIS A 210 9.09 -32.10 15.69
N ASP A 211 9.20 -31.20 14.71
CA ASP A 211 10.39 -30.97 13.91
C ASP A 211 10.44 -29.51 13.45
N THR A 212 11.59 -29.05 12.97
CA THR A 212 11.79 -27.68 12.49
C THR A 212 12.24 -27.61 11.04
N LYS A 213 11.90 -26.52 10.36
CA LYS A 213 12.38 -26.17 9.02
C LYS A 213 12.74 -24.70 8.97
N THR A 214 13.89 -24.38 8.40
CA THR A 214 14.37 -23.00 8.27
C THR A 214 14.17 -22.48 6.86
N PHE A 215 13.90 -21.18 6.77
CA PHE A 215 13.78 -20.43 5.53
C PHE A 215 14.67 -19.19 5.64
N ILE A 216 15.57 -19.02 4.69
CA ILE A 216 16.44 -17.84 4.62
C ILE A 216 15.81 -16.87 3.63
N LEU A 217 15.56 -15.65 4.10
CA LEU A 217 14.94 -14.58 3.34
C LEU A 217 15.91 -13.40 3.22
N THR A 218 15.93 -12.76 2.05
CA THR A 218 16.60 -11.48 1.82
C THR A 218 15.53 -10.40 1.63
N VAL A 219 15.35 -9.57 2.66
CA VAL A 219 14.47 -8.40 2.60
C VAL A 219 15.24 -7.25 1.98
N LYS A 220 14.73 -6.75 0.85
CA LYS A 220 15.35 -5.64 0.13
C LYS A 220 15.14 -4.34 0.91
N LYS A 221 16.19 -3.54 1.00
CA LYS A 221 16.09 -2.18 1.51
C LYS A 221 15.12 -1.34 0.69
N LEU A 222 14.64 -0.24 1.26
CA LEU A 222 13.87 0.79 0.57
C LEU A 222 14.69 1.39 -0.60
N SER A 223 14.00 1.82 -1.65
CA SER A 223 14.63 2.46 -2.81
C SER A 223 15.05 3.90 -2.49
N ASN A 224 16.04 4.45 -3.20
CA ASN A 224 16.45 5.84 -2.97
C ASN A 224 15.59 6.82 -3.80
N VAL A 225 14.52 7.33 -3.19
CA VAL A 225 13.60 8.29 -3.82
C VAL A 225 14.09 9.74 -3.83
N LYS A 226 15.34 10.00 -3.43
CA LYS A 226 15.91 11.36 -3.47
C LYS A 226 16.35 11.76 -4.89
N LEU A 227 16.45 13.06 -5.12
CA LEU A 227 17.16 13.59 -6.28
C LEU A 227 18.68 13.48 -6.07
N ALA A 228 19.40 13.21 -7.16
CA ALA A 228 20.86 13.32 -7.23
C ALA A 228 21.31 14.74 -7.63
N SER A 229 20.50 15.46 -8.40
CA SER A 229 20.75 16.86 -8.75
C SER A 229 19.48 17.54 -9.21
N ILE A 230 19.45 18.87 -9.06
CA ILE A 230 18.47 19.74 -9.68
C ILE A 230 19.12 21.04 -10.15
N VAL A 231 18.79 21.47 -11.35
CA VAL A 231 19.25 22.73 -11.94
C VAL A 231 18.08 23.43 -12.62
N VAL A 232 18.18 24.75 -12.68
CA VAL A 232 17.21 25.66 -13.26
C VAL A 232 17.88 26.45 -14.37
N SER A 233 17.20 26.69 -15.49
CA SER A 233 17.85 27.19 -16.71
C SER A 233 18.08 28.70 -16.74
N LYS A 234 17.26 29.49 -16.03
CA LYS A 234 17.30 30.98 -16.06
C LYS A 234 17.64 31.64 -14.73
N GLY A 235 17.73 30.88 -13.65
CA GLY A 235 17.96 31.41 -12.32
C GLY A 235 19.04 30.68 -11.54
N ARG A 236 18.88 30.66 -10.22
CA ARG A 236 19.77 29.93 -9.32
C ARG A 236 18.95 29.42 -8.16
N LEU A 237 19.04 28.12 -7.93
CA LEU A 237 18.42 27.45 -6.79
C LEU A 237 18.92 28.05 -5.46
N GLN A 238 17.99 28.33 -4.55
CA GLN A 238 18.25 28.81 -3.19
C GLN A 238 17.43 27.98 -2.18
N PRO A 239 18.09 27.30 -1.22
CA PRO A 239 19.54 27.14 -1.09
C PRO A 239 20.15 26.38 -2.28
N VAL A 240 21.49 26.33 -2.35
CA VAL A 240 22.17 25.41 -3.28
C VAL A 240 21.67 23.99 -3.01
N PHE A 241 21.54 23.19 -4.07
CA PHE A 241 20.96 21.85 -3.97
C PHE A 241 21.61 21.01 -2.86
N ASP A 242 20.75 20.45 -2.01
CA ASP A 242 21.06 19.45 -1.02
C ASP A 242 19.91 18.42 -1.03
N ALA A 243 20.22 17.13 -1.17
CA ALA A 243 19.19 16.10 -1.33
C ALA A 243 18.20 16.02 -0.14
N SER A 244 18.57 16.56 1.03
CA SER A 244 17.72 16.64 2.22
C SER A 244 16.74 17.83 2.21
N VAL A 245 16.98 18.85 1.39
CA VAL A 245 16.11 20.03 1.26
C VAL A 245 15.05 19.74 0.21
N THR A 246 13.78 19.87 0.59
CA THR A 246 12.61 19.61 -0.27
C THR A 246 11.99 20.87 -0.83
N ASP A 247 12.32 22.06 -0.32
CA ASP A 247 11.74 23.32 -0.76
C ASP A 247 12.82 24.28 -1.25
N TYR A 248 12.64 24.77 -2.47
CA TYR A 248 13.60 25.63 -3.15
C TYR A 248 12.93 26.87 -3.73
N LEU A 249 13.66 27.98 -3.68
CA LEU A 249 13.36 29.18 -4.45
C LEU A 249 14.32 29.24 -5.64
N ASP A 250 13.80 29.40 -6.85
CA ASP A 250 14.62 29.81 -7.98
C ASP A 250 14.68 31.34 -8.03
N ALA A 251 15.90 31.85 -7.90
CA ALA A 251 16.21 33.28 -7.97
C ALA A 251 15.67 33.90 -9.27
N PRO A 252 15.33 35.21 -9.27
CA PRO A 252 14.37 35.77 -10.21
C PRO A 252 14.73 35.55 -11.67
N VAL A 253 13.86 34.84 -12.38
CA VAL A 253 13.82 34.83 -13.85
C VAL A 253 13.61 36.27 -14.31
N PRO A 254 14.43 36.80 -15.23
CA PRO A 254 14.27 38.16 -15.75
C PRO A 254 12.85 38.40 -16.24
N PHE A 255 12.38 39.64 -16.14
CA PHE A 255 11.04 40.01 -16.60
C PHE A 255 10.80 39.64 -18.07
N SER A 256 11.80 39.93 -18.91
CA SER A 256 11.81 39.65 -20.33
C SER A 256 13.26 39.52 -20.79
N ASP A 257 13.49 38.60 -21.73
CA ASP A 257 14.70 38.43 -22.53
C ASP A 257 14.64 39.25 -23.85
N ASN A 258 13.53 39.95 -24.10
CA ASN A 258 13.35 40.78 -25.28
C ASN A 258 14.09 42.13 -25.15
N THR A 259 14.74 42.55 -26.23
CA THR A 259 15.37 43.86 -26.36
C THR A 259 14.40 45.03 -26.25
N ASN A 260 13.10 44.80 -26.53
CA ASN A 260 12.02 45.77 -26.36
C ASN A 260 10.83 45.10 -25.67
N PRO A 261 10.84 45.00 -24.33
CA PRO A 261 9.90 44.14 -23.63
C PRO A 261 8.50 44.73 -23.56
N ALA A 262 7.49 43.95 -23.93
CA ALA A 262 6.08 44.31 -23.78
C ALA A 262 5.55 43.93 -22.39
N TYR A 263 4.49 44.59 -21.93
CA TYR A 263 3.91 44.35 -20.59
C TYR A 263 3.33 42.94 -20.42
N ASP A 264 2.98 42.29 -21.53
CA ASP A 264 2.38 40.94 -21.63
C ASP A 264 3.35 39.89 -22.19
N ASP A 265 4.66 40.17 -22.19
CA ASP A 265 5.67 39.22 -22.64
C ASP A 265 5.51 37.88 -21.91
N LEU A 266 5.52 36.78 -22.66
CA LEU A 266 5.51 35.43 -22.10
C LEU A 266 6.95 35.04 -21.76
N GLN A 267 7.13 34.39 -20.61
CA GLN A 267 8.43 33.86 -20.20
C GLN A 267 8.32 32.38 -19.90
N SER A 268 9.40 31.65 -20.16
CA SER A 268 9.56 30.27 -19.74
C SER A 268 10.80 30.10 -18.87
N ALA A 269 10.84 29.03 -18.10
CA ALA A 269 12.04 28.54 -17.43
C ALA A 269 12.05 27.01 -17.44
N GLY A 270 13.25 26.44 -17.44
CA GLY A 270 13.48 25.00 -17.48
C GLY A 270 13.93 24.48 -16.12
N ILE A 271 13.43 23.30 -15.75
CA ILE A 271 13.87 22.53 -14.59
C ILE A 271 14.44 21.22 -15.09
N LYS A 272 15.70 20.94 -14.78
CA LYS A 272 16.35 19.67 -15.09
C LYS A 272 16.76 18.99 -13.79
N ALA A 273 16.23 17.80 -13.57
CA ALA A 273 16.43 17.03 -12.35
C ALA A 273 16.87 15.61 -12.68
N THR A 274 17.67 15.01 -11.80
CA THR A 274 18.17 13.65 -11.94
C THR A 274 17.82 12.87 -10.69
N VAL A 275 17.16 11.73 -10.83
CA VAL A 275 16.84 10.83 -9.72
C VAL A 275 18.08 10.06 -9.27
N ALA A 276 18.17 9.75 -7.98
CA ALA A 276 19.28 8.96 -7.44
C ALA A 276 19.17 7.47 -7.76
N ASP A 277 17.95 6.93 -7.87
CA ASP A 277 17.69 5.53 -8.25
C ASP A 277 17.31 5.43 -9.73
N ALA A 278 18.01 4.55 -10.47
CA ALA A 278 17.79 4.36 -11.90
C ALA A 278 16.40 3.77 -12.24
N ASN A 279 15.73 3.13 -11.28
CA ASN A 279 14.38 2.59 -11.44
C ASN A 279 13.29 3.58 -11.02
N ALA A 280 13.67 4.76 -10.52
CA ALA A 280 12.70 5.76 -10.11
C ALA A 280 12.03 6.45 -11.31
N VAL A 281 10.75 6.73 -11.15
CA VAL A 281 9.94 7.53 -12.05
C VAL A 281 9.77 8.91 -11.42
N MET A 282 10.19 9.93 -12.17
CA MET A 282 10.05 11.33 -11.81
C MET A 282 8.89 11.96 -12.58
N THR A 283 8.07 12.74 -11.87
CA THR A 283 7.08 13.62 -12.49
C THR A 283 7.33 15.06 -12.06
N ILE A 284 7.08 16.02 -12.95
CA ILE A 284 7.07 17.45 -12.65
C ILE A 284 5.69 18.01 -13.03
N ASN A 285 4.98 18.57 -12.05
CA ASN A 285 3.57 18.98 -12.17
C ASN A 285 2.68 17.85 -12.75
N GLY A 286 2.92 16.61 -12.33
CA GLY A 286 2.21 15.42 -12.79
C GLY A 286 2.61 14.89 -14.17
N THR A 287 3.49 15.59 -14.90
CA THR A 287 4.01 15.11 -16.19
C THR A 287 5.25 14.24 -15.96
N VAL A 288 5.32 13.05 -16.54
CA VAL A 288 6.50 12.18 -16.46
C VAL A 288 7.67 12.84 -17.21
N VAL A 289 8.80 12.99 -16.53
CA VAL A 289 10.03 13.59 -17.09
C VAL A 289 11.17 12.59 -16.88
N PRO A 290 11.83 12.11 -17.95
CA PRO A 290 12.97 11.22 -17.81
C PRO A 290 14.11 11.87 -16.99
N SER A 291 14.88 11.03 -16.29
CA SER A 291 15.99 11.52 -15.46
C SER A 291 17.03 12.26 -16.30
N GLY A 292 17.31 13.52 -15.94
CA GLY A 292 18.25 14.37 -16.65
C GLY A 292 17.66 15.13 -17.85
N ASP A 293 16.39 14.92 -18.19
CA ASP A 293 15.71 15.74 -19.19
C ASP A 293 15.22 17.06 -18.57
N GLU A 294 15.05 18.07 -19.43
CA GLU A 294 14.56 19.38 -19.03
C GLU A 294 13.03 19.44 -19.16
N TYR A 295 12.39 19.93 -18.11
CA TYR A 295 10.97 20.27 -18.08
C TYR A 295 10.80 21.77 -18.24
N GLU A 296 10.15 22.18 -19.32
CA GLU A 296 9.87 23.58 -19.63
C GLU A 296 8.57 24.05 -18.98
N MET A 297 8.69 25.03 -18.07
CA MET A 297 7.58 25.80 -17.55
C MET A 297 7.28 26.97 -18.47
N ASN A 298 6.27 26.82 -19.32
CA ASN A 298 5.84 27.88 -20.24
C ASN A 298 4.87 28.86 -19.58
N ASN A 299 4.85 30.10 -20.08
CA ASN A 299 3.90 31.15 -19.68
C ASN A 299 3.94 31.48 -18.19
N LEU A 300 5.15 31.62 -17.64
CA LEU A 300 5.38 32.04 -16.25
C LEU A 300 4.63 33.33 -15.95
N LYS A 301 3.85 33.32 -14.88
CA LYS A 301 3.14 34.49 -14.36
C LYS A 301 4.12 35.36 -13.58
N VAL A 302 3.93 36.68 -13.58
CA VAL A 302 4.75 37.58 -12.75
C VAL A 302 4.61 37.18 -11.29
N GLY A 303 5.74 37.06 -10.58
CA GLY A 303 5.78 36.53 -9.22
C GLY A 303 6.01 35.02 -9.16
N LYS A 304 5.46 34.37 -8.14
CA LYS A 304 5.69 32.96 -7.81
C LYS A 304 4.96 32.02 -8.77
N ASN A 305 5.70 31.05 -9.31
CA ASN A 305 5.18 29.92 -10.10
C ASN A 305 5.68 28.63 -9.46
N ASN A 306 4.78 27.70 -9.12
CA ASN A 306 5.17 26.47 -8.43
C ASN A 306 5.44 25.34 -9.42
N ALA A 307 6.50 24.58 -9.17
CA ALA A 307 6.72 23.27 -9.75
C ALA A 307 6.83 22.24 -8.62
N VAL A 308 6.06 21.15 -8.74
CA VAL A 308 6.10 20.02 -7.82
C VAL A 308 6.75 18.85 -8.52
N ILE A 309 7.89 18.41 -8.01
CA ILE A 309 8.58 17.20 -8.47
C ILE A 309 8.21 16.06 -7.53
N THR A 310 7.71 14.96 -8.07
CA THR A 310 7.40 13.76 -7.29
C THR A 310 8.20 12.59 -7.82
N ILE A 311 8.88 11.87 -6.92
CA ILE A 311 9.71 10.71 -7.23
C ILE A 311 9.12 9.47 -6.57
N THR A 312 8.92 8.43 -7.37
CA THR A 312 8.38 7.14 -6.94
C THR A 312 9.22 6.02 -7.53
N VAL A 313 9.23 4.84 -6.89
CA VAL A 313 9.84 3.64 -7.47
C VAL A 313 8.76 2.56 -7.56
N PRO A 314 8.48 1.99 -8.74
CA PRO A 314 7.48 0.95 -8.89
C PRO A 314 7.70 -0.23 -7.94
N GLY A 315 6.67 -0.59 -7.18
CA GLY A 315 6.74 -1.66 -6.19
C GLY A 315 7.24 -1.24 -4.81
N ASP A 316 7.68 0.01 -4.64
CA ASP A 316 7.96 0.61 -3.34
C ASP A 316 6.74 1.36 -2.79
N ILE A 317 6.76 1.65 -1.48
CA ILE A 317 5.67 2.35 -0.76
C ILE A 317 6.03 3.79 -0.41
N ILE A 318 7.27 4.20 -0.67
CA ILE A 318 7.79 5.52 -0.35
C ILE A 318 7.71 6.44 -1.56
N THR A 319 7.58 7.73 -1.28
CA THR A 319 7.52 8.80 -2.26
C THR A 319 8.23 10.00 -1.68
N GLU A 320 8.98 10.72 -2.51
CA GLU A 320 9.59 12.00 -2.15
C GLU A 320 9.00 13.11 -3.01
N THR A 321 8.84 14.30 -2.44
CA THR A 321 8.34 15.47 -3.16
C THR A 321 9.27 16.65 -2.94
N TYR A 322 9.62 17.33 -4.02
CA TYR A 322 10.37 18.59 -4.01
C TYR A 322 9.50 19.70 -4.60
N THR A 323 9.45 20.85 -3.93
CA THR A 323 8.77 22.05 -4.40
C THR A 323 9.80 23.07 -4.86
N ILE A 324 9.63 23.59 -6.07
CA ILE A 324 10.40 24.73 -6.56
C ILE A 324 9.45 25.89 -6.79
N GLU A 325 9.76 27.01 -6.16
CA GLU A 325 9.13 28.28 -6.40
C GLU A 325 9.95 29.05 -7.44
N VAL A 326 9.51 29.03 -8.70
CA VAL A 326 10.12 29.80 -9.77
C VAL A 326 9.57 31.22 -9.75
N TYR A 327 10.41 32.18 -9.35
CA TYR A 327 10.00 33.58 -9.24
C TYR A 327 10.28 34.33 -10.56
N ARG A 328 9.23 34.78 -11.24
CA ARG A 328 9.35 35.70 -12.37
C ARG A 328 9.38 37.14 -11.87
N ALA A 329 10.40 37.90 -12.26
CA ALA A 329 10.52 39.30 -11.89
C ALA A 329 9.40 40.17 -12.48
N ILE A 330 9.06 41.23 -11.75
CA ILE A 330 8.11 42.26 -12.17
C ILE A 330 8.73 43.06 -13.31
N PRO A 331 7.95 43.52 -14.30
CA PRO A 331 8.41 44.45 -15.32
C PRO A 331 9.25 45.61 -14.81
N VAL A 332 10.48 45.70 -15.32
CA VAL A 332 11.34 46.90 -15.18
C VAL A 332 11.44 47.53 -16.56
N PHE A 333 10.64 48.55 -16.79
CA PHE A 333 10.63 49.24 -18.06
C PHE A 333 11.76 50.26 -18.16
N LYS A 334 12.21 50.52 -19.40
CA LYS A 334 13.11 51.64 -19.67
C LYS A 334 12.49 52.90 -19.07
N THR A 335 13.29 53.59 -18.27
CA THR A 335 12.96 54.93 -17.80
C THR A 335 13.62 55.92 -18.76
N GLY A 336 13.15 57.17 -18.78
CA GLY A 336 13.66 58.21 -19.67
C GLY A 336 15.09 58.68 -19.36
N GLN A 337 15.99 57.77 -18.98
CA GLN A 337 17.30 58.02 -18.38
C GLN A 337 18.32 58.60 -19.37
N THR A 338 18.11 58.43 -20.67
CA THR A 338 19.01 58.92 -21.71
C THR A 338 18.25 59.81 -22.69
N SER A 339 18.96 60.68 -23.41
CA SER A 339 18.37 61.55 -24.44
C SER A 339 17.77 60.80 -25.63
N THR A 340 18.00 59.48 -25.71
CA THR A 340 17.52 58.60 -26.80
C THR A 340 16.48 57.59 -26.35
N ASP A 341 16.21 57.47 -25.04
CA ASP A 341 15.18 56.58 -24.50
C ASP A 341 14.07 57.43 -23.85
N ALA A 342 12.88 57.50 -24.45
CA ALA A 342 11.76 58.29 -23.91
C ALA A 342 10.96 57.58 -22.79
N GLY A 343 11.45 56.43 -22.31
CA GLY A 343 10.71 55.53 -21.42
C GLY A 343 9.49 54.88 -22.09
N ILE A 344 8.63 54.22 -21.30
CA ILE A 344 7.42 53.54 -21.78
C ILE A 344 6.18 54.18 -21.16
N SER A 345 5.19 54.51 -21.98
CA SER A 345 3.89 55.01 -21.53
C SER A 345 3.12 53.92 -20.79
N TRP A 346 2.41 54.30 -19.72
CA TRP A 346 1.55 53.36 -19.00
C TRP A 346 0.42 52.86 -19.89
N PRO A 347 -0.04 51.61 -19.70
CA PRO A 347 -1.32 51.17 -20.27
C PRO A 347 -2.45 52.11 -19.83
N SER A 348 -3.40 52.38 -20.72
CA SER A 348 -4.55 53.25 -20.43
C SER A 348 -5.87 52.50 -20.71
N PRO A 349 -6.69 52.21 -19.68
CA PRO A 349 -6.41 52.36 -18.25
C PRO A 349 -5.41 51.30 -17.75
N ARG A 350 -4.54 51.67 -16.79
CA ARG A 350 -3.58 50.75 -16.16
C ARG A 350 -4.28 49.71 -15.30
N PHE A 351 -5.17 50.17 -14.42
CA PHE A 351 -5.93 49.34 -13.51
C PHE A 351 -7.29 49.00 -14.13
N THR A 352 -7.67 47.73 -14.06
CA THR A 352 -8.97 47.24 -14.52
C THR A 352 -9.66 46.55 -13.37
N ASP A 353 -10.78 47.11 -12.92
CA ASP A 353 -11.69 46.45 -11.99
C ASP A 353 -12.35 45.27 -12.70
N ASN A 354 -12.19 44.08 -12.16
CA ASN A 354 -12.77 42.87 -12.74
C ASN A 354 -14.26 42.71 -12.39
N GLY A 355 -14.81 43.58 -11.53
CA GLY A 355 -16.20 43.49 -11.06
C GLY A 355 -16.45 42.33 -10.10
N ASP A 356 -15.40 41.58 -9.76
CA ASP A 356 -15.44 40.37 -8.94
C ASP A 356 -14.78 40.59 -7.57
N GLY A 357 -14.53 41.84 -7.17
CA GLY A 357 -13.79 42.17 -5.94
C GLY A 357 -12.27 42.21 -6.08
N THR A 358 -11.74 42.01 -7.30
CA THR A 358 -10.31 42.12 -7.62
C THR A 358 -10.02 43.20 -8.67
N VAL A 359 -8.76 43.66 -8.71
CA VAL A 359 -8.28 44.65 -9.68
C VAL A 359 -7.02 44.12 -10.35
N MET A 360 -7.03 44.11 -11.68
CA MET A 360 -5.87 43.77 -12.51
C MET A 360 -5.01 45.02 -12.76
N ASP A 361 -3.69 44.91 -12.53
CA ASP A 361 -2.70 45.89 -12.96
C ASP A 361 -2.04 45.44 -14.27
N LYS A 362 -2.48 46.02 -15.40
CA LYS A 362 -1.99 45.66 -16.75
C LYS A 362 -0.51 45.98 -16.96
N MET A 363 0.05 46.87 -16.15
CA MET A 363 1.47 47.23 -16.26
C MET A 363 2.37 46.16 -15.63
N THR A 364 1.89 45.47 -14.59
CA THR A 364 2.70 44.53 -13.79
C THR A 364 2.28 43.08 -13.97
N GLY A 365 1.09 42.82 -14.54
CA GLY A 365 0.51 41.48 -14.57
C GLY A 365 0.10 40.96 -13.19
N LEU A 366 0.00 41.85 -12.19
CA LEU A 366 -0.46 41.52 -10.84
C LEU A 366 -1.96 41.74 -10.71
N MET A 367 -2.56 41.02 -9.77
CA MET A 367 -3.95 41.18 -9.38
C MET A 367 -4.04 41.41 -7.87
N TRP A 368 -4.80 42.42 -7.48
CA TRP A 368 -4.90 42.90 -6.11
C TRP A 368 -6.32 42.75 -5.61
N ILE A 369 -6.49 42.54 -4.30
CA ILE A 369 -7.80 42.68 -3.66
C ILE A 369 -8.26 44.13 -3.81
N LYS A 370 -9.51 44.35 -4.24
CA LYS A 370 -10.06 45.70 -4.46
C LYS A 370 -10.20 46.48 -3.17
N ASN A 371 -10.55 45.80 -2.08
CA ASN A 371 -10.69 46.36 -0.74
C ASN A 371 -9.35 46.37 0.00
N ALA A 372 -8.71 47.53 0.02
CA ALA A 372 -7.36 47.67 0.54
C ALA A 372 -7.26 47.64 2.10
N ASN A 373 -8.40 47.55 2.80
CA ASN A 373 -8.48 47.27 4.23
C ASN A 373 -9.65 46.32 4.52
N ALA A 374 -9.57 45.12 3.95
CA ALA A 374 -10.58 44.08 4.10
C ALA A 374 -10.74 43.61 5.56
N ILE A 375 -9.65 43.61 6.35
CA ILE A 375 -9.68 43.24 7.78
C ILE A 375 -10.68 44.13 8.52
N LYS A 376 -10.50 45.45 8.48
CA LYS A 376 -11.41 46.38 9.16
C LYS A 376 -12.86 46.25 8.72
N THR A 377 -13.07 46.11 7.41
CA THR A 377 -14.39 46.33 6.80
C THR A 377 -15.22 45.06 6.66
N LEU A 378 -14.59 43.89 6.62
CA LEU A 378 -15.27 42.60 6.45
C LEU A 378 -15.00 41.64 7.61
N TYR A 379 -13.89 41.81 8.33
CA TYR A 379 -13.44 40.90 9.39
C TYR A 379 -12.99 41.66 10.64
N PRO A 380 -13.81 42.57 11.21
CA PRO A 380 -13.39 43.43 12.32
C PRO A 380 -12.93 42.64 13.55
N ASP A 381 -13.51 41.47 13.81
CA ASP A 381 -13.06 40.62 14.93
C ASP A 381 -11.65 40.04 14.78
N PHE A 382 -11.07 40.09 13.57
CA PHE A 382 -9.72 39.59 13.32
C PHE A 382 -8.64 40.51 13.90
N ASP A 383 -8.93 41.81 14.07
CA ASP A 383 -8.03 42.79 14.69
C ASP A 383 -8.30 43.05 16.18
N HIS A 384 -9.31 42.40 16.77
CA HIS A 384 -9.67 42.55 18.18
C HIS A 384 -8.72 41.77 19.12
N GLN A 385 -7.57 42.37 19.46
CA GLN A 385 -6.66 41.88 20.53
C GLN A 385 -6.39 42.96 21.60
N PRO A 386 -6.22 42.56 22.88
CA PRO A 386 -6.12 43.49 24.02
C PRO A 386 -4.86 44.39 24.05
N ASP A 387 -3.92 44.20 23.13
CA ASP A 387 -2.63 44.90 23.02
C ASP A 387 -2.54 45.89 21.85
N THR A 388 -3.61 46.04 21.05
CA THR A 388 -3.60 46.85 19.82
C THR A 388 -4.82 47.79 19.77
N GLY A 389 -4.68 48.95 19.12
CA GLY A 389 -5.80 49.88 18.95
C GLY A 389 -6.96 49.24 18.17
N TRP A 390 -8.19 49.42 18.64
CA TRP A 390 -9.36 48.66 18.21
C TRP A 390 -9.89 49.06 16.82
N GLY A 391 -10.14 48.07 15.94
CA GLY A 391 -11.01 48.19 14.77
C GLY A 391 -10.44 49.02 13.60
N ASP A 392 -9.12 49.16 13.52
CA ASP A 392 -8.47 49.91 12.45
C ASP A 392 -8.04 49.03 11.26
N GLY A 393 -7.98 47.71 11.42
CA GLY A 393 -7.56 46.71 10.43
C GLY A 393 -6.07 46.38 10.46
N LYS A 394 -5.28 46.90 11.40
CA LYS A 394 -3.85 46.60 11.52
C LYS A 394 -3.64 45.35 12.36
N VAL A 395 -2.63 44.58 11.97
CA VAL A 395 -2.31 43.31 12.63
C VAL A 395 -0.81 43.15 12.80
N THR A 396 -0.40 42.18 13.63
CA THR A 396 1.01 41.75 13.71
C THR A 396 1.43 41.02 12.43
N TRP A 397 2.74 40.87 12.20
CA TRP A 397 3.26 40.12 11.06
C TRP A 397 2.72 38.69 10.96
N ALA A 398 2.66 37.98 12.09
CA ALA A 398 2.15 36.61 12.13
C ALA A 398 0.66 36.56 11.75
N LYS A 399 -0.14 37.48 12.28
CA LYS A 399 -1.56 37.63 11.93
C LYS A 399 -1.77 38.02 10.47
N ALA A 400 -0.87 38.80 9.88
CA ALA A 400 -0.92 39.10 8.47
C ALA A 400 -0.77 37.85 7.59
N LEU A 401 0.13 36.93 7.96
CA LEU A 401 0.27 35.64 7.28
C LEU A 401 -0.94 34.73 7.53
N GLU A 402 -1.49 34.72 8.75
CA GLU A 402 -2.73 34.00 9.07
C GLU A 402 -3.90 34.49 8.21
N PHE A 403 -4.02 35.82 8.04
CA PHE A 403 -5.05 36.44 7.21
C PHE A 403 -4.95 35.96 5.75
N ILE A 404 -3.74 35.98 5.17
CA ILE A 404 -3.50 35.45 3.83
C ILE A 404 -3.87 33.96 3.76
N GLY A 405 -3.50 33.17 4.77
CA GLY A 405 -3.87 31.75 4.86
C GLY A 405 -5.38 31.53 4.81
N LYS A 406 -6.14 32.34 5.56
CA LYS A 406 -7.61 32.30 5.57
C LYS A 406 -8.24 32.74 4.24
N ILE A 407 -7.57 33.57 3.45
CA ILE A 407 -8.05 33.85 2.09
C ILE A 407 -7.83 32.61 1.21
N ASN A 408 -6.65 32.00 1.29
CA ASN A 408 -6.28 30.86 0.46
C ASN A 408 -7.02 29.56 0.79
N ASP A 409 -7.49 29.37 2.03
CA ASP A 409 -8.32 28.23 2.41
C ASP A 409 -9.83 28.44 2.13
N GLY A 410 -10.21 29.63 1.65
CA GLY A 410 -11.58 30.01 1.32
C GLY A 410 -12.43 30.51 2.49
N THR A 411 -11.88 30.60 3.71
CA THR A 411 -12.57 31.18 4.87
C THR A 411 -12.90 32.66 4.65
N TYR A 412 -11.97 33.41 4.05
CA TYR A 412 -12.10 34.82 3.72
C TYR A 412 -12.09 35.01 2.20
N ASN A 413 -12.92 35.91 1.71
CA ASN A 413 -12.99 36.26 0.29
C ASN A 413 -12.57 37.71 0.03
N CYS A 414 -12.51 38.57 1.06
CA CYS A 414 -12.18 39.99 0.95
C CYS A 414 -13.04 40.76 -0.08
N GLY A 415 -14.28 40.29 -0.32
CA GLY A 415 -15.17 40.82 -1.35
C GLY A 415 -14.99 40.20 -2.73
N ALA A 416 -14.05 39.26 -2.90
CA ALA A 416 -13.86 38.52 -4.13
C ALA A 416 -15.00 37.50 -4.36
N THR A 417 -15.57 37.44 -5.57
CA THR A 417 -16.59 36.43 -5.93
C THR A 417 -15.99 35.13 -6.45
N THR A 418 -14.76 35.17 -6.96
CA THR A 418 -14.00 33.99 -7.38
C THR A 418 -12.98 33.62 -6.29
N ALA A 419 -12.96 32.35 -5.88
CA ALA A 419 -11.98 31.83 -4.94
C ALA A 419 -10.64 31.60 -5.65
N TYR A 420 -9.57 32.17 -5.07
CA TYR A 420 -8.19 31.93 -5.49
C TYR A 420 -7.37 31.52 -4.28
N THR A 421 -6.38 30.64 -4.49
CA THR A 421 -5.65 29.96 -3.40
C THR A 421 -4.15 30.33 -3.35
N ASP A 422 -3.74 31.29 -4.18
CA ASP A 422 -2.36 31.74 -4.38
C ASP A 422 -2.15 33.21 -3.99
N TRP A 423 -3.01 33.76 -3.13
CA TRP A 423 -2.80 35.07 -2.53
C TRP A 423 -1.56 35.07 -1.64
N ARG A 424 -0.85 36.19 -1.64
CA ARG A 424 0.35 36.39 -0.84
C ARG A 424 0.44 37.81 -0.33
N MET A 425 1.26 37.98 0.70
CA MET A 425 1.73 39.31 1.09
C MET A 425 2.70 39.84 0.01
N PRO A 426 2.50 41.05 -0.52
CA PRO A 426 3.32 41.60 -1.59
C PRO A 426 4.75 41.76 -1.12
N ASN A 427 5.73 41.47 -1.94
CA ASN A 427 7.10 41.89 -1.64
C ASN A 427 7.27 43.40 -1.90
N VAL A 428 8.36 43.99 -1.42
CA VAL A 428 8.58 45.44 -1.52
C VAL A 428 8.62 45.93 -2.97
N ARG A 429 9.03 45.09 -3.92
CA ARG A 429 9.04 45.45 -5.35
C ARG A 429 7.62 45.46 -5.90
N GLU A 430 6.79 44.47 -5.55
CA GLU A 430 5.37 44.41 -5.92
C GLU A 430 4.62 45.61 -5.34
N MET A 431 4.84 45.90 -4.05
CA MET A 431 4.17 47.01 -3.37
C MET A 431 4.59 48.38 -3.90
N ARG A 432 5.87 48.55 -4.28
CA ARG A 432 6.37 49.76 -4.93
C ARG A 432 5.65 50.09 -6.23
N THR A 433 5.08 49.10 -6.92
CA THR A 433 4.40 49.36 -8.20
C THR A 433 3.14 50.22 -8.05
N LEU A 434 2.54 50.21 -6.85
CA LEU A 434 1.37 51.03 -6.52
C LEU A 434 1.75 52.43 -5.99
N LEU A 435 3.02 52.72 -5.73
CA LEU A 435 3.47 54.03 -5.27
C LEU A 435 3.41 55.08 -6.40
N LEU A 436 2.88 56.26 -6.08
CA LEU A 436 2.77 57.39 -7.00
C LEU A 436 3.61 58.57 -6.48
N TYR A 437 4.83 58.70 -7.02
CA TYR A 437 5.79 59.73 -6.59
C TYR A 437 5.34 61.18 -6.81
N ILE A 438 4.30 61.39 -7.62
CA ILE A 438 3.70 62.71 -7.87
C ILE A 438 2.65 63.12 -6.83
N GLN A 439 2.46 62.33 -5.76
CA GLN A 439 1.46 62.53 -4.68
C GLN A 439 -0.01 62.63 -5.12
N ASP A 440 -0.31 62.45 -6.42
CA ASP A 440 -1.66 62.30 -6.94
C ASP A 440 -2.09 60.84 -6.83
N PHE A 441 -2.92 60.53 -5.83
CA PHE A 441 -3.42 59.18 -5.56
C PHE A 441 -4.74 58.86 -6.27
N SER A 442 -5.23 59.76 -7.13
CA SER A 442 -6.56 59.68 -7.75
C SER A 442 -6.77 58.41 -8.56
N SER A 443 -5.77 57.96 -9.32
CA SER A 443 -5.86 56.72 -10.13
C SER A 443 -6.01 55.45 -9.29
N ILE A 444 -5.47 55.44 -8.06
CA ILE A 444 -5.63 54.31 -7.12
C ILE A 444 -6.99 54.41 -6.44
N THR A 445 -7.37 55.57 -5.90
CA THR A 445 -8.66 55.75 -5.23
C THR A 445 -9.87 55.63 -6.15
N ALA A 446 -9.69 55.82 -7.46
CA ALA A 446 -10.73 55.61 -8.45
C ALA A 446 -11.14 54.14 -8.63
N VAL A 447 -10.23 53.21 -8.31
CA VAL A 447 -10.43 51.78 -8.60
C VAL A 447 -10.48 50.94 -7.32
N TYR A 448 -9.68 51.27 -6.31
CA TYR A 448 -9.58 50.53 -5.06
C TYR A 448 -10.46 51.14 -3.97
N THR A 449 -11.24 50.30 -3.29
CA THR A 449 -12.10 50.73 -2.18
C THR A 449 -11.32 50.79 -0.87
N ASN A 450 -11.73 51.70 0.01
CA ASN A 450 -11.02 52.05 1.24
C ASN A 450 -9.57 52.52 1.01
N ALA A 451 -9.22 52.85 -0.25
CA ALA A 451 -7.88 53.25 -0.60
C ALA A 451 -7.47 54.63 -0.06
N ALA A 452 -8.45 55.45 0.32
CA ALA A 452 -8.23 56.76 0.92
C ALA A 452 -7.70 56.68 2.37
N THR A 453 -8.03 55.62 3.12
CA THR A 453 -7.51 55.40 4.49
C THR A 453 -6.10 54.80 4.51
N LEU A 454 -5.56 54.42 3.34
CA LEU A 454 -4.22 53.81 3.20
C LEU A 454 -3.10 54.84 3.07
N ARG A 455 -3.46 56.09 2.74
CA ARG A 455 -2.49 57.12 2.35
C ARG A 455 -1.49 57.31 3.48
N ASP A 456 -1.98 57.50 4.70
CA ASP A 456 -1.18 58.05 5.80
C ASP A 456 -0.48 57.01 6.68
N ASP A 457 -0.56 55.71 6.36
CA ASP A 457 -0.05 54.65 7.23
C ASP A 457 0.73 53.54 6.49
N TRP A 458 1.16 52.53 7.24
CA TRP A 458 2.13 51.53 6.80
C TRP A 458 1.48 50.19 6.43
N TYR A 459 2.00 49.59 5.36
CA TYR A 459 1.65 48.25 4.91
C TYR A 459 2.82 47.30 5.06
N PHE A 460 2.53 46.07 5.45
CA PHE A 460 3.52 45.01 5.40
C PHE A 460 3.88 44.60 3.97
N THR A 461 5.16 44.30 3.79
CA THR A 461 5.65 43.56 2.62
C THR A 461 6.33 42.28 3.07
N SER A 462 6.33 41.23 2.26
CA SER A 462 7.03 39.95 2.53
C SER A 462 8.56 40.08 2.52
N THR A 463 9.12 41.24 2.17
CA THR A 463 10.57 41.44 2.04
C THR A 463 11.24 41.67 3.38
N THR A 464 12.04 40.69 3.79
CA THR A 464 12.90 40.76 4.98
C THR A 464 13.96 41.85 4.86
N ASP A 465 14.24 42.53 5.97
CA ASP A 465 15.40 43.42 6.09
C ASP A 465 16.70 42.60 5.93
N PRO A 466 17.57 42.92 4.97
CA PRO A 466 18.79 42.16 4.72
C PRO A 466 19.77 42.18 5.90
N THR A 467 19.63 43.12 6.83
CA THR A 467 20.50 43.26 8.01
C THR A 467 19.95 42.57 9.26
N ASN A 468 18.65 42.23 9.30
CA ASN A 468 18.01 41.57 10.44
C ASN A 468 16.77 40.79 10.01
N THR A 469 16.80 39.46 10.13
CA THR A 469 15.70 38.58 9.71
C THR A 469 14.42 38.74 10.56
N GLY A 470 14.53 39.29 11.76
CA GLY A 470 13.40 39.67 12.61
C GLY A 470 12.67 40.94 12.17
N HIS A 471 13.13 41.60 11.11
CA HIS A 471 12.54 42.82 10.56
C HIS A 471 12.05 42.63 9.12
N THR A 472 11.16 43.53 8.70
CA THR A 472 10.56 43.55 7.36
C THR A 472 10.56 44.94 6.76
N MET A 473 10.48 45.04 5.45
CA MET A 473 10.19 46.31 4.78
C MET A 473 8.70 46.62 4.85
N ILE A 474 8.36 47.86 5.19
CA ILE A 474 7.00 48.40 5.21
C ILE A 474 6.90 49.59 4.27
N THR A 475 5.74 49.81 3.67
CA THR A 475 5.52 50.87 2.66
C THR A 475 4.44 51.84 3.11
N ASN A 476 4.67 53.13 2.87
CA ASN A 476 3.68 54.20 3.05
C ASN A 476 3.40 54.89 1.71
N PHE A 477 2.12 54.99 1.35
CA PHE A 477 1.70 55.52 0.04
C PHE A 477 1.69 57.05 -0.04
N TYR A 478 1.37 57.77 1.04
CA TYR A 478 1.41 59.24 1.10
C TYR A 478 2.80 59.77 0.82
N GLN A 479 3.78 59.26 1.54
CA GLN A 479 5.18 59.70 1.50
C GLN A 479 5.96 59.05 0.37
N SER A 480 5.38 58.05 -0.30
CA SER A 480 6.11 57.18 -1.24
C SER A 480 7.39 56.60 -0.62
N SER A 481 7.32 56.21 0.65
CA SER A 481 8.47 55.87 1.48
C SER A 481 8.46 54.39 1.89
N ILE A 482 9.66 53.89 2.20
CA ILE A 482 9.90 52.52 2.66
C ILE A 482 10.69 52.58 3.94
N TYR A 483 10.23 51.83 4.93
CA TYR A 483 10.84 51.79 6.26
C TYR A 483 10.98 50.36 6.76
N ILE A 484 11.51 50.22 7.97
CA ILE A 484 11.70 48.93 8.63
C ILE A 484 10.62 48.74 9.69
N GLY A 485 9.83 47.68 9.54
CA GLY A 485 8.90 47.16 10.54
C GLY A 485 9.48 45.95 11.29
N LYS A 486 8.95 45.64 12.47
CA LYS A 486 9.37 44.49 13.29
C LYS A 486 8.39 43.34 13.08
N LYS A 487 8.92 42.11 12.92
CA LYS A 487 8.11 40.89 12.76
C LYS A 487 7.83 40.16 14.07
N VAL A 488 8.66 40.39 15.10
CA VAL A 488 8.74 39.53 16.28
C VAL A 488 7.93 40.09 17.46
N ASP A 489 6.99 39.29 17.96
CA ASP A 489 6.20 39.60 19.15
C ASP A 489 7.06 39.53 20.44
N PRO A 490 6.74 40.32 21.49
CA PRO A 490 5.61 41.26 21.61
C PRO A 490 5.91 42.65 21.02
N ASN A 491 7.04 42.83 20.34
CA ASN A 491 7.49 44.14 19.80
C ASN A 491 7.14 44.31 18.31
N SER A 492 6.18 43.54 17.80
CA SER A 492 5.80 43.56 16.39
C SER A 492 5.15 44.89 16.05
N THR A 493 5.53 45.47 14.90
CA THR A 493 4.85 46.68 14.41
C THR A 493 3.48 46.28 13.87
N LEU A 494 2.45 47.06 14.14
CA LEU A 494 1.11 46.83 13.60
C LEU A 494 0.97 47.56 12.27
N ASN A 495 0.67 46.83 11.20
CA ASN A 495 0.55 47.40 9.86
C ASN A 495 -0.60 46.75 9.10
N TYR A 496 -1.00 47.39 8.00
CA TYR A 496 -2.01 46.86 7.10
C TYR A 496 -1.46 45.76 6.18
N VAL A 497 -2.40 44.97 5.64
CA VAL A 497 -2.10 43.87 4.72
C VAL A 497 -2.91 44.08 3.45
N TRP A 498 -2.23 44.13 2.31
CA TRP A 498 -2.88 44.22 1.00
C TRP A 498 -2.51 43.00 0.16
N PRO A 499 -3.37 41.97 0.11
CA PRO A 499 -3.08 40.75 -0.61
C PRO A 499 -2.90 41.00 -2.12
N VAL A 500 -1.88 40.36 -2.69
CA VAL A 500 -1.60 40.36 -4.12
C VAL A 500 -1.50 38.91 -4.61
N ARG A 501 -1.81 38.71 -5.89
CA ARG A 501 -1.53 37.48 -6.62
C ARG A 501 -1.08 37.79 -8.03
N SER A 502 -0.70 36.76 -8.75
CA SER A 502 -0.40 36.87 -10.18
C SER A 502 -1.71 36.86 -10.96
N ALA A 503 -1.83 37.65 -12.03
CA ALA A 503 -3.03 37.63 -12.85
C ALA A 503 -3.22 36.23 -13.52
N PRO A 504 -4.49 35.82 -13.78
CA PRO A 504 -4.83 34.57 -14.45
C PRO A 504 -4.09 34.32 -15.75
#